data_AF-A0P4D2-F1
#
_entry.id   AF-A0P4D2-F1
#
_cell.length_a   1.000
_cell.length_b   1.000
_cell.length_c   1.000
_cell.angle_alpha   90.00
_cell.angle_beta   90.00
_cell.angle_gamma   90.00
#
_symmetry.space_group_name_H-M   'P 1'
#
loop_
_entity.id
_entity.type
_entity.pdbx_description
1 polymer ?
#
loop_
_entity_poly.entity_id
_entity_poly.type
_entity_poly.pdbx_seq_one_letter_code
_entity_poly.pdbx_strand_id
1 'polypeptide(L)' 'MMPKPKALVPYLKTGLGKIFHADSLEVMERMDDASVNLIMTSPPFALTRKKDYGNEQEDAYLEWSAILQCSFTVSEG' A
#
# COMPACT_ATOMS: atom_id res chain seq x y z
N MET A 1 2.24 -20.57 14.19
CA MET A 1 3.05 -19.52 14.85
C MET A 1 3.51 -18.57 13.76
N MET A 2 2.86 -17.41 13.60
CA MET A 2 3.33 -16.43 12.63
C MET A 2 4.67 -15.87 13.13
N PRO A 3 5.69 -15.69 12.26
CA PRO A 3 6.93 -15.03 12.67
C PRO A 3 6.59 -13.65 13.23
N LYS A 4 7.15 -13.30 14.39
CA LYS A 4 7.00 -11.95 14.97
C LYS A 4 7.42 -10.94 13.91
N PRO A 5 6.56 -9.97 13.57
CA PRO A 5 6.79 -9.17 12.38
C PRO A 5 7.95 -8.22 12.69
N LYS A 6 8.98 -8.27 11.84
CA LYS A 6 10.24 -7.55 11.99
C LYS A 6 9.97 -6.07 12.25
N ALA A 7 10.69 -5.43 13.17
CA ALA A 7 10.49 -4.00 13.45
C ALA A 7 10.63 -3.17 12.15
N LEU A 8 9.73 -2.23 11.91
CA LEU A 8 9.81 -1.31 10.77
C LEU A 8 11.02 -0.38 10.95
N VAL A 9 12.09 -0.65 10.21
CA VAL A 9 13.26 0.20 10.17
C VAL A 9 13.17 1.11 8.94
N PRO A 10 13.20 2.44 9.09
CA PRO A 10 13.19 3.33 7.94
C PRO A 10 14.48 3.17 7.14
N TYR A 11 14.34 3.05 5.83
CA TYR A 11 15.46 3.01 4.88
C TYR A 11 16.18 4.35 4.81
N LEU A 12 15.40 5.44 4.85
CA LEU A 12 15.90 6.81 4.94
C LEU A 12 15.08 7.59 5.95
N LYS A 13 15.75 8.44 6.74
CA LYS A 13 15.11 9.37 7.68
C LYS A 13 15.71 10.76 7.52
N THR A 14 14.84 11.75 7.48
CA THR A 14 15.21 13.18 7.51
C THR A 14 14.48 13.86 8.68
N GLY A 15 14.67 15.17 8.84
CA GLY A 15 13.88 15.96 9.79
C GLY A 15 12.41 16.09 9.40
N LEU A 16 12.05 15.83 8.13
CA LEU A 16 10.70 15.98 7.61
C LEU A 16 9.93 14.66 7.48
N GLY A 17 10.61 13.52 7.57
CA GLY A 17 9.92 12.24 7.40
C GLY A 17 10.83 11.01 7.31
N LYS A 18 10.21 9.90 6.93
CA LYS A 18 10.82 8.57 6.81
C LYS A 18 10.37 7.92 5.52
N ILE A 19 11.27 7.16 4.89
CA ILE A 19 10.97 6.28 3.77
C ILE A 19 11.20 4.86 4.25
N PHE A 20 10.26 3.96 3.95
CA PHE A 20 10.35 2.54 4.26
C PHE A 20 10.49 1.75 2.96
N HIS A 21 11.38 0.76 2.95
CA HIS A 21 11.45 -0.24 1.89
C HIS A 21 10.81 -1.52 2.44
N ALA A 22 9.49 -1.61 2.30
CA ALA A 22 8.64 -2.66 2.87
C ALA A 22 7.34 -2.78 2.04
N ASP A 23 6.56 -3.82 2.32
CA ASP A 23 5.17 -3.89 1.87
C ASP A 23 4.37 -2.75 2.52
N SER A 24 3.63 -1.99 1.72
CA SER A 24 2.82 -0.87 2.23
C SER A 24 1.75 -1.31 3.21
N LEU A 25 1.16 -2.49 3.06
CA LEU A 25 0.14 -3.01 3.99
C LEU A 25 0.75 -3.25 5.37
N GLU A 26 1.93 -3.85 5.44
CA GLU A 26 2.67 -4.05 6.71
C GLU A 26 3.05 -2.72 7.38
N VAL A 27 3.30 -1.67 6.59
CA VAL A 27 3.59 -0.33 7.12
C VAL A 27 2.33 0.26 7.73
N MET A 28 1.20 0.20 7.01
CA MET A 28 -0.07 0.79 7.40
C MET A 28 -0.68 0.11 8.63
N GLU A 29 -0.59 -1.21 8.75
CA GLU A 29 -1.03 -1.98 9.92
C GLU A 29 -0.36 -1.54 11.24
N ARG A 30 0.75 -0.79 11.16
CA ARG A 30 1.51 -0.31 12.32
C ARG A 30 1.42 1.19 12.53
N MET A 31 0.67 1.89 11.69
CA MET A 31 0.38 3.30 11.88
C MET A 31 -0.76 3.45 12.88
N ASP A 32 -0.77 4.56 13.61
CA ASP A 32 -1.86 4.85 14.52
C ASP A 32 -3.13 5.18 13.72
N ASP A 33 -4.29 4.78 14.23
CA ASP A 33 -5.57 5.12 13.63
C ASP A 33 -5.73 6.66 13.50
N ALA A 34 -6.35 7.11 12.42
CA ALA A 34 -6.58 8.52 12.11
C ALA A 34 -5.31 9.42 12.14
N SER A 35 -4.11 8.86 11.93
CA SER A 35 -2.85 9.61 11.96
C SER A 35 -2.44 10.23 10.62
N VAL A 36 -3.22 10.06 9.56
CA VAL A 36 -2.87 10.45 8.19
C VAL A 36 -3.86 11.48 7.67
N ASN A 37 -3.38 12.66 7.29
CA ASN A 37 -4.20 13.72 6.71
C ASN A 37 -4.32 13.67 5.18
N LEU A 38 -3.33 13.09 4.49
CA LEU A 38 -3.28 13.00 3.04
C LEU A 38 -2.53 11.75 2.59
N ILE A 39 -3.10 11.02 1.66
CA ILE A 39 -2.45 9.93 0.94
C ILE A 39 -2.27 10.37 -0.49
N MET A 40 -1.02 10.35 -0.97
CA MET A 40 -0.71 10.60 -2.37
C MET A 40 -0.08 9.34 -2.95
N THR A 41 -0.77 8.73 -3.90
CA THR A 41 -0.31 7.52 -4.60
C THR A 41 -0.63 7.63 -6.08
N SER A 42 0.27 7.12 -6.91
CA SER A 42 0.07 6.93 -8.34
C SER A 42 0.19 5.44 -8.62
N PRO A 43 -0.86 4.63 -8.34
CA PRO A 43 -0.77 3.20 -8.53
C PRO A 43 -0.47 2.90 -10.01
N PRO A 44 0.31 1.83 -10.29
CA PRO A 44 0.68 1.46 -11.65
C PRO A 44 -0.58 1.18 -12.46
N PHE A 45 -0.83 1.95 -13.51
CA PHE A 45 -2.05 1.78 -14.32
C PHE A 45 -2.02 0.41 -15.03
N ALA A 46 -3.11 -0.35 -14.93
CA ALA A 46 -3.24 -1.61 -15.66
C ALA A 46 -3.01 -1.35 -17.16
N LEU A 47 -2.11 -2.12 -17.77
CA LEU A 47 -1.84 -2.04 -19.20
C LEU A 47 -3.11 -2.46 -19.96
N THR A 48 -3.83 -1.49 -20.52
CA THR A 48 -5.06 -1.71 -21.31
C THR A 48 -4.80 -2.44 -22.64
N ARG A 49 -3.54 -2.73 -22.99
CA ARG A 49 -3.16 -3.45 -24.21
C ARG A 49 -2.75 -4.89 -23.88
N LYS A 50 -3.57 -5.84 -24.35
CA LYS A 50 -3.31 -7.29 -24.27
C LYS A 50 -1.96 -7.63 -24.92
N LYS A 51 -1.11 -8.40 -24.22
CA LYS A 51 0.05 -9.08 -24.82
C LYS A 51 -0.37 -10.47 -25.33
N ASP A 52 0.24 -10.95 -26.41
CA ASP A 52 -0.11 -12.20 -27.11
C ASP A 52 0.10 -13.51 -26.30
N TYR A 53 0.63 -13.43 -25.08
CA TYR A 53 0.98 -14.61 -24.25
C TYR A 53 0.17 -14.73 -22.94
N GLY A 54 -1.02 -14.13 -22.89
CA GLY A 54 -1.92 -14.17 -21.74
C GLY A 54 -1.63 -13.06 -20.74
N ASN A 55 -2.61 -12.19 -20.51
CA ASN A 55 -2.55 -11.16 -19.47
C ASN A 55 -3.03 -11.75 -18.14
N GLU A 56 -2.45 -11.29 -17.03
CA GLU A 56 -3.19 -11.31 -15.76
C GLU A 56 -4.43 -10.42 -15.88
N GLN A 57 -5.56 -10.93 -15.37
CA GLN A 57 -6.90 -10.36 -15.57
C GLN A 57 -6.99 -8.97 -14.92
N GLU A 58 -7.69 -8.05 -15.59
CA GLU A 58 -7.99 -6.69 -15.12
C GLU A 58 -8.62 -6.68 -13.71
N ASP A 59 -9.35 -7.73 -13.37
CA ASP A 59 -9.97 -7.93 -12.05
C ASP A 59 -8.93 -8.00 -10.91
N ALA A 60 -7.76 -8.60 -11.14
CA ALA A 60 -6.70 -8.69 -10.13
C ALA A 60 -6.12 -7.32 -9.78
N TYR A 61 -6.13 -6.38 -10.73
CA TYR A 61 -5.72 -4.99 -10.50
C TYR A 61 -6.75 -4.23 -9.67
N LEU A 62 -8.04 -4.41 -9.98
CA LEU A 62 -9.13 -3.82 -9.20
C LEU A 62 -9.09 -4.33 -7.76
N GLU A 63 -8.94 -5.63 -7.56
CA GLU A 63 -8.82 -6.24 -6.22
C GLU A 63 -7.60 -5.69 -5.46
N TRP A 64 -6.42 -5.63 -6.10
CA TRP A 64 -5.22 -5.09 -5.46
C TRP A 64 -5.37 -3.62 -5.04
N SER A 65 -5.92 -2.77 -5.94
CA SER A 65 -6.14 -1.35 -5.65
C SER A 65 -7.21 -1.12 -4.58
N ALA A 66 -8.25 -1.96 -4.56
CA ALA A 66 -9.32 -1.91 -3.57
C ALA A 66 -8.81 -2.31 -2.18
N ILE A 67 -7.88 -3.27 -2.08
CA ILE A 67 -7.26 -3.63 -0.79
C ILE A 67 -6.54 -2.43 -0.19
N LEU A 68 -5.73 -1.72 -0.99
CA LEU A 68 -5.08 -0.50 -0.52
C LEU A 68 -6.10 0.56 -0.10
N GLN A 69 -7.17 0.78 -0.87
CA GLN A 69 -8.21 1.75 -0.52
C GLN A 69 -9.02 1.37 0.74
N CYS A 70 -9.40 0.09 0.92
CA CYS A 70 -10.19 -0.38 2.05
C CYS A 70 -9.43 -0.32 3.38
N SER A 71 -8.11 -0.54 3.37
CA SER A 71 -7.26 -0.32 4.54
C SER A 71 -7.25 1.14 5.02
N PHE A 72 -7.77 2.08 4.23
CA PHE A 72 -7.95 3.48 4.58
C PHE A 72 -9.45 3.85 4.67
N THR A 73 -10.22 3.17 5.51
CA THR A 73 -11.55 3.69 5.82
C THR A 73 -11.38 4.90 6.73
N VAL A 74 -11.66 6.10 6.21
CA VAL A 74 -11.81 7.32 7.01
C VAL A 74 -12.93 7.05 8.00
N SER A 75 -12.58 6.97 9.29
CA SER A 75 -13.57 7.09 10.37
C SER A 75 -14.22 8.45 10.21
N GLU A 76 -15.41 8.50 9.63
CA GLU A 76 -16.28 9.67 9.75
C GLU A 76 -16.51 9.91 11.25
N GLY A 77 -16.16 11.10 11.71
CA GLY A 77 -16.50 11.57 13.05
C GLY A 77 -17.95 12.02 13.14
#